data_AF-A0A5C8UC79-F1
#
_entry.id   AF-A0A5C8UC79-F1
#
_cell.length_a   1.000
_cell.length_b   1.000
_cell.length_c   1.000
_cell.angle_alpha   90.00
_cell.angle_beta   90.00
_cell.angle_gamma   90.00
#
_symmetry.space_group_name_H-M   'P 1'
#
loop_
_entity.id
_entity.type
_entity.pdbx_description
1 polymer ?
#
loop_
_entity_poly.entity_id
_entity_poly.type
_entity_poly.pdbx_seq_one_letter_code
_entity_poly.pdbx_strand_id
1 'polypeptide(L)'
;MPRGDKSKYTDKQVRKAEAITESYEKRGVPEAEAEARAWATVNKDDGGGKHPGGSGRGKSTGHPAAHKGGRKGGAASSSRTAEERSASARKAAATRKRNAESKAG
;
A
#
# COMPACT_ATOMS: atom_id res chain seq x y z
N MET A 1 -2.52 18.06 10.19
CA MET A 1 -1.40 17.43 9.42
C MET A 1 -0.56 18.55 8.82
N PRO A 2 0.74 18.38 8.45
CA PRO A 2 1.52 19.55 8.08
C PRO A 2 0.76 20.27 6.97
N ARG A 3 0.33 21.49 7.28
CA ARG A 3 -0.24 22.45 6.35
C ARG A 3 0.89 22.94 5.44
N GLY A 4 1.60 22.01 4.84
CA GLY A 4 2.95 22.18 4.38
C GLY A 4 3.15 21.44 3.08
N ASP A 5 4.00 22.02 2.26
CA ASP A 5 4.32 21.57 0.93
C ASP A 5 4.81 20.10 0.92
N LYS A 6 4.14 19.26 0.11
CA LYS A 6 4.49 17.86 -0.12
C LYS A 6 5.81 17.71 -0.87
N SER A 7 6.46 18.81 -1.30
CA SER A 7 7.78 18.81 -1.96
C SER A 7 8.90 18.09 -1.20
N LYS A 8 8.73 17.85 0.11
CA LYS A 8 9.67 17.07 0.92
C LYS A 8 9.48 15.55 0.78
N TYR A 9 8.45 15.10 0.09
CA TYR A 9 8.13 13.69 -0.16
C TYR A 9 8.39 13.32 -1.60
N THR A 10 8.95 12.13 -1.82
CA THR A 10 9.19 11.65 -3.19
C THR A 10 7.91 11.22 -3.86
N ASP A 11 7.90 11.20 -5.19
CA ASP A 11 6.77 10.69 -5.98
C ASP A 11 6.38 9.26 -5.59
N LYS A 12 7.34 8.45 -5.13
CA LYS A 12 7.06 7.10 -4.61
C LYS A 12 6.29 7.15 -3.28
N GLN A 13 6.58 8.12 -2.41
CA GLN A 13 5.84 8.31 -1.16
C GLN A 13 4.43 8.84 -1.44
N VAL A 14 4.29 9.77 -2.38
CA VAL A 14 3.00 10.32 -2.83
C VAL A 14 2.10 9.21 -3.38
N ARG A 15 2.58 8.44 -4.36
CA ARG A 15 1.83 7.31 -4.93
C ARG A 15 1.44 6.25 -3.90
N LYS A 16 2.32 6.00 -2.91
CA LYS A 16 2.02 5.08 -1.80
C LYS A 16 0.89 5.65 -0.94
N ALA A 17 0.90 6.95 -0.63
CA ALA A 17 -0.16 7.60 0.12
C ALA A 17 -1.49 7.52 -0.65
N GLU A 18 -1.52 7.90 -1.93
CA GLU A 18 -2.71 7.88 -2.77
C GLU A 18 -3.36 6.50 -2.85
N ALA A 19 -2.57 5.44 -3.09
CA ALA A 19 -3.08 4.07 -3.12
C ALA A 19 -3.68 3.62 -1.78
N ILE A 20 -3.14 4.09 -0.64
CA ILE A 20 -3.70 3.80 0.68
C ILE A 20 -4.97 4.62 0.93
N THR A 21 -5.00 5.89 0.52
CA THR A 21 -6.18 6.76 0.59
C THR A 21 -7.34 6.14 -0.17
N GLU A 22 -7.13 5.79 -1.44
CA GLU A 22 -8.15 5.17 -2.31
C GLU A 22 -8.69 3.87 -1.68
N SER A 23 -7.82 3.08 -1.04
CA SER A 23 -8.24 1.87 -0.33
C SER A 23 -9.16 2.16 0.87
N TYR A 24 -8.93 3.24 1.61
CA TYR A 24 -9.78 3.65 2.73
C TYR A 24 -11.09 4.29 2.26
N GLU A 25 -11.06 5.09 1.19
CA GLU A 25 -12.26 5.66 0.56
C GLU A 25 -13.19 4.59 0.03
N LYS A 26 -12.65 3.57 -0.65
CA LYS A 26 -13.42 2.38 -1.08
C LYS A 26 -14.06 1.62 0.08
N ARG A 27 -13.57 1.82 1.31
CA ARG A 27 -14.12 1.26 2.55
C ARG A 27 -15.06 2.23 3.28
N GLY A 28 -15.38 3.37 2.68
CA GLY A 28 -16.31 4.37 3.21
C GLY A 28 -15.69 5.37 4.18
N VAL A 29 -14.35 5.43 4.31
CA VAL A 29 -13.70 6.45 5.13
C VAL A 29 -13.70 7.79 4.36
N PRO A 30 -14.08 8.91 4.98
CA PRO A 30 -14.01 10.22 4.33
C PRO A 30 -12.59 10.54 3.84
N GLU A 31 -12.47 11.16 2.67
CA GLU A 31 -11.20 11.48 1.99
C GLU A 31 -10.15 12.10 2.93
N ALA A 32 -10.53 13.14 3.68
CA ALA A 32 -9.59 13.82 4.58
C ALA A 32 -9.03 12.89 5.67
N GLU A 33 -9.83 11.94 6.17
CA GLU A 33 -9.39 10.95 7.14
C GLU A 33 -8.59 9.82 6.48
N ALA A 34 -9.00 9.41 5.28
CA ALA A 34 -8.31 8.41 4.47
C ALA A 34 -6.88 8.88 4.12
N GLU A 35 -6.75 10.11 3.62
CA GLU A 35 -5.48 10.78 3.36
C GLU A 35 -4.66 10.88 4.65
N ALA A 36 -5.29 11.20 5.77
CA ALA A 36 -4.58 11.31 7.03
C ALA A 36 -3.97 9.98 7.48
N ARG A 37 -4.74 8.90 7.40
CA ARG A 37 -4.29 7.54 7.71
C ARG A 37 -3.20 7.08 6.73
N ALA A 38 -3.31 7.46 5.47
CA ALA A 38 -2.33 7.14 4.43
C ALA A 38 -0.97 7.78 4.73
N TRP A 39 -0.90 9.09 4.93
CA TRP A 39 0.35 9.79 5.23
C TRP A 39 0.97 9.36 6.55
N ALA A 40 0.16 9.07 7.57
CA ALA A 40 0.66 8.49 8.82
C ALA A 40 1.34 7.13 8.60
N THR A 41 0.78 6.30 7.72
CA THR A 41 1.35 4.99 7.37
C THR A 41 2.67 5.16 6.61
N VAL A 42 2.70 6.04 5.61
CA VAL A 42 3.93 6.36 4.85
C VAL A 42 5.02 6.89 5.79
N ASN A 43 4.69 7.83 6.67
CA ASN A 43 5.65 8.42 7.60
C ASN A 43 6.19 7.41 8.61
N LYS A 44 5.34 6.50 9.07
CA LYS A 44 5.77 5.38 9.92
C LYS A 44 6.73 4.44 9.20
N ASP A 45 6.48 4.19 7.92
CA ASP A 45 7.32 3.31 7.11
C ASP A 45 8.61 3.96 6.62
N ASP A 46 8.65 5.27 6.46
CA ASP A 46 9.75 5.96 5.78
C ASP A 46 10.47 7.00 6.65
N GLY A 47 9.97 7.28 7.87
CA GLY A 47 10.52 8.27 8.79
C GLY A 47 10.16 9.72 8.44
N GLY A 48 9.26 9.90 7.47
CA GLY A 48 8.84 11.17 6.89
C GLY A 48 9.38 11.40 5.48
N GLY A 49 9.39 12.66 5.02
CA GLY A 49 9.79 13.02 3.66
C GLY A 49 11.27 12.71 3.35
N LYS A 50 11.55 12.10 2.20
CA LYS A 50 12.91 11.70 1.79
C LYS A 50 13.67 12.74 0.95
N HIS A 51 13.00 13.76 0.44
CA HIS A 51 13.64 14.86 -0.29
C HIS A 51 14.47 15.79 0.64
N PRO A 52 15.28 16.72 0.09
CA PRO A 52 16.13 17.60 0.89
C PRO A 52 15.32 18.43 1.88
N GLY A 53 15.73 18.39 3.14
CA GLY A 53 15.01 19.05 4.25
C GLY A 53 13.80 18.26 4.77
N GLY A 54 13.56 17.03 4.30
CA GLY A 54 12.56 16.13 4.85
C GLY A 54 13.09 15.29 6.02
N SER A 55 12.23 15.00 7.00
CA SER A 55 12.61 14.28 8.23
C SER A 55 13.00 12.82 8.04
N GLY A 56 12.67 12.23 6.88
CA GLY A 56 12.97 10.83 6.51
C GLY A 56 14.22 10.69 5.65
N ARG A 57 14.87 11.79 5.27
CA ARG A 57 16.08 11.74 4.45
C ARG A 57 17.20 10.98 5.17
N GLY A 58 17.80 10.01 4.47
CA GLY A 58 18.88 9.18 4.98
C GLY A 58 18.47 8.14 6.03
N LYS A 59 17.17 8.08 6.40
CA LYS A 59 16.70 7.13 7.42
C LYS A 59 16.39 5.76 6.82
N SER A 60 16.91 4.72 7.47
CA SER A 60 16.44 3.34 7.34
C SER A 60 15.55 3.01 8.54
N THR A 61 14.27 2.83 8.29
CA THR A 61 13.25 2.55 9.32
C THR A 61 12.89 1.07 9.41
N GLY A 62 13.33 0.27 8.45
CA GLY A 62 12.93 -1.12 8.32
C GLY A 62 11.46 -1.32 7.94
N HIS A 63 10.75 -0.30 7.45
CA HIS A 63 9.35 -0.44 6.95
C HIS A 63 8.38 -1.19 7.89
N PRO A 64 8.22 -0.73 9.15
CA PRO A 64 7.48 -1.47 10.18
C PRO A 64 5.99 -1.63 9.90
N ALA A 65 5.35 -0.69 9.19
CA ALA A 65 3.94 -0.84 8.80
C ALA A 65 3.79 -1.91 7.72
N ALA A 66 4.68 -1.94 6.71
CA ALA A 66 4.72 -2.98 5.70
C ALA A 66 4.94 -4.38 6.31
N HIS A 67 5.92 -4.54 7.21
CA HIS A 67 6.15 -5.83 7.89
C HIS A 67 4.97 -6.27 8.75
N LYS A 68 4.34 -5.35 9.47
CA LYS A 68 3.13 -5.67 10.26
C LYS A 68 2.00 -6.16 9.34
N GLY A 69 1.78 -5.50 8.21
CA GLY A 69 0.80 -5.91 7.21
C GLY A 69 1.13 -7.29 6.63
N GLY A 70 2.38 -7.51 6.22
CA GLY A 70 2.86 -8.79 5.68
C GLY A 70 2.70 -9.94 6.65
N ARG A 71 3.07 -9.76 7.92
CA ARG A 71 2.90 -10.80 8.97
C ARG A 71 1.42 -11.17 9.15
N LYS A 72 0.52 -10.19 9.23
CA LYS A 72 -0.92 -10.43 9.37
C LYS A 72 -1.51 -11.14 8.15
N GLY A 73 -1.15 -10.68 6.94
CA GLY A 73 -1.61 -11.29 5.70
C GLY A 73 -1.08 -12.72 5.52
N GLY A 74 0.19 -12.95 5.86
CA GLY A 74 0.81 -14.27 5.85
C GLY A 74 0.11 -15.25 6.79
N ALA A 75 -0.14 -14.84 8.04
CA ALA A 75 -0.88 -15.65 9.01
C ALA A 75 -2.30 -16.01 8.52
N ALA A 76 -3.03 -15.03 7.97
CA ALA A 76 -4.36 -15.26 7.40
C ALA A 76 -4.33 -16.16 6.16
N SER A 77 -3.24 -16.12 5.38
CA SER A 77 -3.07 -17.03 4.24
C SER A 77 -2.70 -18.44 4.67
N SER A 78 -1.91 -18.60 5.73
CA SER A 78 -1.50 -19.92 6.22
C SER A 78 -2.64 -20.72 6.83
N SER A 79 -3.68 -20.05 7.35
CA SER A 79 -4.86 -20.71 7.91
C SER A 79 -5.87 -21.17 6.86
N ARG A 80 -5.64 -20.90 5.56
CA ARG A 80 -6.59 -21.28 4.50
C ARG A 80 -6.57 -22.77 4.19
N THR A 81 -7.76 -23.31 3.98
CA THR A 81 -7.95 -24.70 3.53
C THR A 81 -7.32 -24.92 2.15
N ALA A 82 -7.08 -26.19 1.80
CA ALA A 82 -6.56 -26.53 0.47
C ALA A 82 -7.50 -26.05 -0.65
N GLU A 83 -8.81 -26.16 -0.43
CA GLU A 83 -9.83 -25.75 -1.40
C GLU A 83 -9.81 -24.24 -1.65
N GLU A 84 -9.77 -23.40 -0.61
CA GLU A 84 -9.69 -21.94 -0.75
C GLU A 84 -8.40 -21.50 -1.47
N ARG A 85 -7.29 -22.21 -1.23
CA ARG A 85 -6.02 -21.99 -1.93
C ARG A 85 -6.16 -22.34 -3.42
N SER A 86 -6.78 -23.47 -3.75
CA SER A 86 -7.05 -23.86 -5.13
C SER A 86 -7.99 -22.88 -5.84
N ALA A 87 -9.06 -22.42 -5.17
CA ALA A 87 -9.98 -21.43 -5.74
C ALA A 87 -9.27 -20.12 -6.10
N SER A 88 -8.41 -19.64 -5.19
CA SER A 88 -7.58 -18.45 -5.41
C SER A 88 -6.64 -18.62 -6.61
N ALA A 89 -5.98 -19.78 -6.74
CA ALA A 89 -5.09 -20.09 -7.85
C ALA A 89 -5.83 -20.13 -9.21
N ARG A 90 -7.01 -20.75 -9.26
CA ARG A 90 -7.86 -20.78 -10.47
C ARG A 90 -8.30 -19.37 -10.89
N LYS A 91 -8.71 -18.53 -9.93
CA LYS A 91 -9.05 -17.11 -10.19
C LYS A 91 -7.88 -16.34 -10.79
N ALA A 92 -6.67 -16.55 -10.26
CA ALA A 92 -5.47 -15.93 -10.81
C ALA A 92 -5.14 -16.41 -12.23
N ALA A 93 -5.30 -17.71 -12.51
CA ALA A 93 -5.12 -18.26 -13.86
C ALA A 93 -6.12 -17.66 -14.86
N ALA A 94 -7.40 -17.56 -14.51
CA ALA A 94 -8.43 -16.95 -15.36
C ALA A 94 -8.13 -15.47 -15.66
N THR A 95 -7.66 -14.71 -14.67
CA THR A 95 -7.28 -13.30 -14.85
C THR A 95 -6.09 -13.17 -15.81
N ARG A 96 -5.07 -14.03 -15.68
CA ARG A 96 -3.92 -14.04 -16.59
C ARG A 96 -4.33 -14.37 -18.03
N LYS A 97 -5.22 -15.33 -18.23
CA LYS A 97 -5.76 -15.68 -19.55
C LYS A 97 -6.45 -14.46 -20.19
N ARG A 98 -7.36 -13.81 -19.47
CA ARG A 98 -8.06 -12.60 -19.94
C ARG A 98 -7.09 -11.49 -20.35
N ASN A 99 -6.10 -11.19 -19.51
CA ASN A 99 -5.15 -10.12 -19.79
C ASN A 99 -4.26 -10.44 -21.01
N ALA A 100 -3.94 -11.72 -21.24
CA ALA A 100 -3.19 -12.14 -22.42
C ALA A 100 -4.02 -11.96 -23.70
N GLU A 101 -5.30 -12.33 -23.67
CA GLU A 101 -6.24 -12.11 -24.77
C GLU A 101 -6.42 -10.61 -25.06
N SER A 102 -6.60 -9.77 -24.04
CA SER A 102 -6.71 -8.31 -24.19
C SER A 102 -5.44 -7.62 -24.69
N LYS A 103 -4.28 -8.26 -24.59
CA LYS A 103 -3.00 -7.74 -25.12
C LYS A 103 -2.74 -8.20 -26.56
N ALA A 104 -3.39 -9.27 -26.99
CA ALA A 104 -3.21 -9.87 -28.31
C ALA A 104 -4.17 -9.31 -29.37
N GLY A 105 -5.26 -8.66 -28.97
CA GLY A 105 -6.16 -7.89 -29.83
C GLY A 105 -5.85 -6.40 -29.76
#